data_AF-A0A7C5YAE0-F1
#
_entry.id   AF-A0A7C5YAE0-F1
#
_cell.length_a   1.000
_cell.length_b   1.000
_cell.length_c   1.000
_cell.angle_alpha   90.00
_cell.angle_beta   90.00
_cell.angle_gamma   90.00
#
_symmetry.space_group_name_H-M   'P 1'
#
loop_
_entity.id
_entity.type
_entity.pdbx_description
1 polymer ?
#
loop_
_entity_poly.entity_id
_entity_poly.type
_entity_poly.pdbx_seq_one_letter_code
_entity_poly.pdbx_strand_id
1 'polypeptide(L)' 'MKLSRYSREGLKLGFKILDVYRYKDKEVLRGIYRGKVVLVELSRYRESMDLETFRNELRSKLPG' A
#
# COMPACT_ATOMS: atom_id res chain seq x y z
N MET A 1 8.72 -8.97 14.28
CA MET A 1 8.80 -7.80 13.36
C MET A 1 7.67 -6.83 13.67
N LYS A 2 7.99 -5.57 13.99
CA LYS A 2 6.96 -4.53 14.26
C LYS A 2 6.34 -4.13 12.91
N LEU A 3 5.08 -4.49 12.67
CA LEU A 3 4.37 -4.07 11.45
C LEU A 3 4.31 -2.54 11.42
N SER A 4 4.74 -1.94 10.31
CA SER A 4 4.67 -0.49 10.11
C SER A 4 3.21 -0.02 10.20
N ARG A 5 2.99 1.23 10.60
CA ARG A 5 1.65 1.84 10.65
C ARG A 5 0.88 1.66 9.33
N TYR A 6 1.57 1.81 8.19
CA TYR A 6 0.99 1.63 6.85
C TYR A 6 0.66 0.16 6.52
N SER A 7 1.45 -0.80 7.00
CA SER A 7 1.15 -2.22 6.85
C SER A 7 -0.16 -2.59 7.56
N ARG A 8 -0.44 -2.00 8.73
CA ARG A 8 -1.71 -2.20 9.45
C ARG A 8 -2.90 -1.64 8.67
N GLU A 9 -2.73 -0.46 8.07
CA GLU A 9 -3.77 0.15 7.24
C GLU A 9 -4.06 -0.69 5.99
N GLY A 10 -3.03 -1.24 5.33
CA GLY A 10 -3.21 -2.19 4.24
C GLY A 10 -4.01 -3.43 4.66
N LEU A 11 -3.68 -4.01 5.81
CA LEU A 11 -4.37 -5.20 6.33
C LEU A 11 -5.86 -4.94 6.62
N LYS A 12 -6.22 -3.74 7.10
CA LYS A 12 -7.64 -3.35 7.28
C LYS A 12 -8.43 -3.35 5.97
N LEU A 13 -7.75 -3.20 4.83
CA LEU A 13 -8.33 -3.28 3.49
C LEU A 13 -8.20 -4.68 2.86
N GLY A 14 -7.71 -5.68 3.60
CA GLY A 14 -7.44 -7.01 3.06
C GLY A 14 -6.22 -7.07 2.13
N PHE A 15 -5.36 -6.03 2.12
CA PHE A 15 -4.13 -5.96 1.34
C PHE A 15 -2.91 -6.20 2.23
N LYS A 16 -2.22 -7.33 2.03
CA LYS A 16 -0.97 -7.64 2.74
C LYS A 16 0.22 -7.17 1.91
N ILE A 17 0.92 -6.13 2.37
CA ILE A 17 2.17 -5.66 1.76
C ILE A 17 3.24 -6.75 1.89
N LEU A 18 3.88 -7.11 0.77
CA LEU A 18 5.03 -8.01 0.71
C LEU A 18 6.32 -7.22 0.51
N ASP A 19 6.37 -6.40 -0.55
CA ASP A 19 7.54 -5.63 -0.93
C ASP A 19 7.15 -4.18 -1.24
N VAL A 20 8.12 -3.29 -1.14
CA VAL A 20 8.01 -1.88 -1.49
C VAL A 20 9.15 -1.53 -2.43
N TYR A 21 8.80 -1.02 -3.60
CA TYR A 21 9.76 -0.46 -4.56
C TYR A 21 9.69 1.07 -4.50
N ARG A 22 10.85 1.72 -4.30
CA ARG A 22 10.98 3.17 -4.26
C ARG A 22 11.54 3.68 -5.58
N TYR A 23 10.82 4.60 -6.19
CA TYR A 23 11.25 5.37 -7.36
C TYR A 23 11.46 6.82 -6.94
N LYS A 24 12.01 7.65 -7.84
CA LYS A 24 12.37 9.05 -7.54
C LYS A 24 11.21 9.86 -6.94
N ASP A 25 10.01 9.67 -7.47
CA ASP A 25 8.80 10.46 -7.19
C ASP A 25 7.63 9.62 -6.64
N LYS A 26 7.76 8.29 -6.61
CA LYS A 26 6.65 7.39 -6.26
C LYS A 26 7.09 6.12 -5.53
N GLU A 27 6.13 5.42 -4.95
CA GLU A 27 6.31 4.08 -4.40
C GLU A 27 5.39 3.08 -5.10
N VAL A 28 5.85 1.86 -5.32
CA VAL A 28 5.01 0.75 -5.78
C VAL A 28 4.99 -0.32 -4.70
N LEU A 29 3.79 -0.66 -4.24
CA LEU A 29 3.55 -1.71 -3.26
C LEU A 29 3.22 -3.01 -4.00
N ARG A 30 3.99 -4.06 -3.74
CA ARG A 30 3.61 -5.43 -4.11
C ARG A 30 2.94 -6.07 -2.92
N GLY A 31 1.73 -6.57 -3.10
CA GLY A 31 0.97 -7.17 -2.02
C GLY A 31 0.05 -8.30 -2.47
N ILE A 32 -0.54 -8.98 -1.50
CA ILE A 32 -1.61 -9.96 -1.70
C ILE A 32 -2.93 -9.29 -1.40
N TYR A 33 -3.86 -9.39 -2.33
CA TYR A 33 -5.26 -8.97 -2.17
C TYR A 33 -6.18 -10.02 -2.78
N ARG A 34 -7.15 -10.49 -2.00
CA ARG A 34 -8.10 -11.55 -2.43
C ARG A 34 -7.41 -12.77 -3.07
N GLY A 35 -6.30 -13.22 -2.46
CA GLY A 35 -5.53 -14.38 -2.92
C GLY A 35 -4.68 -14.14 -4.17
N LYS A 36 -4.67 -12.94 -4.74
CA LYS A 36 -3.88 -12.59 -5.93
C LYS A 36 -2.73 -11.65 -5.55
N VAL A 37 -1.60 -11.80 -6.25
CA VAL A 37 -0.51 -10.82 -6.20
C VAL A 37 -0.92 -9.61 -7.03
N VAL A 38 -0.85 -8.43 -6.42
CA VAL A 38 -1.22 -7.15 -7.03
C VAL A 38 -0.12 -6.13 -6.82
N LEU A 39 0.04 -5.23 -7.78
CA LEU A 39 0.92 -4.08 -7.70
C LEU A 39 0.06 -2.82 -7.57
N VAL A 40 0.34 -2.01 -6.56
CA VAL A 40 -0.32 -0.71 -6.36
C VAL A 40 0.73 0.38 -6.41
N GLU A 41 0.65 1.23 -7.42
CA GLU A 41 1.44 2.44 -7.51
C GLU A 41 0.85 3.53 -6.62
N LEU A 42 1.65 4.18 -5.78
CA LEU A 42 1.29 5.35 -4.99
C LEU A 42 1.79 6.61 -5.67
N SER A 43 1.08 7.72 -5.52
CA SER A 43 1.39 9.03 -6.11
C SER A 43 2.66 9.68 -5.55
N ARG A 44 3.09 9.24 -4.36
CA ARG A 44 4.27 9.67 -3.64
C ARG A 44 4.63 8.62 -2.59
N TYR A 45 5.68 8.88 -1.81
CA TYR A 45 6.07 8.02 -0.70
C TYR A 45 4.96 7.92 0.35
N ARG A 46 4.64 6.71 0.83
CA ARG A 46 3.63 6.54 1.90
C ARG A 46 3.98 7.33 3.16
N GLU A 47 5.27 7.52 3.43
CA GLU A 47 5.77 8.24 4.61
C GLU A 47 5.49 9.75 4.57
N SER A 48 5.28 10.33 3.38
CA SER A 48 4.84 11.71 3.22
C SER A 48 3.31 11.86 3.24
N MET A 49 2.58 10.78 3.51
CA MET A 49 1.13 10.78 3.67
C MET A 49 0.76 10.50 5.12
N ASP A 50 -0.33 11.11 5.58
CA ASP A 50 -1.05 10.60 6.74
C ASP A 50 -1.70 9.23 6.42
N LEU A 51 -2.17 8.55 7.47
CA LEU A 51 -2.71 7.18 7.34
C LEU A 51 -4.04 7.15 6.57
N GLU A 52 -4.85 8.19 6.64
CA GLU A 52 -6.13 8.27 5.96
C GLU A 52 -5.94 8.46 4.45
N THR A 53 -5.09 9.40 4.06
CA THR A 53 -4.67 9.63 2.67
C THR A 53 -4.11 8.35 2.06
N PHE A 54 -3.20 7.68 2.77
CA PHE A 54 -2.65 6.39 2.34
C PHE A 54 -3.74 5.33 2.13
N ARG A 55 -4.67 5.20 3.09
CA ARG A 55 -5.76 4.21 3.02
C ARG A 55 -6.69 4.47 1.83
N ASN A 56 -7.07 5.72 1.62
CA ASN A 56 -7.95 6.13 0.54
C ASN A 56 -7.30 5.88 -0.82
N GLU A 57 -6.02 6.23 -0.96
CA GLU A 57 -5.27 5.99 -2.19
C GLU A 57 -5.06 4.50 -2.47
N LEU A 58 -4.76 3.69 -1.44
CA LEU A 58 -4.65 2.25 -1.60
C LEU A 58 -6.01 1.67 -2.06
N ARG A 59 -7.10 2.05 -1.39
CA ARG A 59 -8.45 1.56 -1.71
C ARG A 59 -8.87 1.89 -3.15
N SER A 60 -8.57 3.09 -3.65
CA SER A 60 -8.95 3.50 -5.00
C SER A 60 -8.21 2.75 -6.11
N LYS A 61 -7.07 2.13 -5.78
CA LYS A 61 -6.21 1.41 -6.73
C LYS A 61 -6.28 -0.11 -6.60
N LEU A 62 -6.94 -0.62 -5.55
CA LEU A 62 -7.19 -2.05 -5.45
C LEU A 62 -8.21 -2.49 -6.51
N PRO A 63 -7.99 -3.65 -7.17
CA PRO A 63 -8.94 -4.16 -8.14
C PRO A 63 -10.29 -4.48 -7.48
N GLY A 64 -11.38 -4.23 -8.22
CA GLY A 64 -12.77 -4.47 -7.81
C GLY A 64 -13.09 -5.92 -7.45
#